data_AF-A0A0P9EX04-F1
#
_entry.id   AF-A0A0P9EX04-F1
#
_cell.length_a   1.000
_cell.length_b   1.000
_cell.length_c   1.000
_cell.angle_alpha   90.00
_cell.angle_beta   90.00
_cell.angle_gamma   90.00
#
_symmetry.space_group_name_H-M   'P 1'
#
loop_
_entity.id
_entity.type
_entity.pdbx_description
1 polymer ?
#
loop_
_entity_poly.entity_id
_entity_poly.type
_entity_poly.pdbx_seq_one_letter_code
_entity_poly.pdbx_strand_id
1 'polypeptide(L)'
;RWPGGRWAMLLAASTLVAPLGGSMGAARQAMAQSVPASTYRAAAEWLGTHSPPGSMVFQTDWDDFPRLFFYNQHNRYLVGLDPTFMQAANPALYDEWVALTQGQGENFAKAIQNDFGATYILSDHQHRDFLRRAAHDPQMREVYRDDDAVIFAIQALP
;
A
#
# COMPACT_ATOMS: atom_id res chain seq x y z
N ARG A 1 -55.90 16.83 -26.78
CA ARG A 1 -54.66 17.05 -26.00
C ARG A 1 -54.73 16.17 -24.76
N TRP A 2 -54.04 15.03 -24.74
CA TRP A 2 -54.13 14.05 -23.65
C TRP A 2 -53.44 14.58 -22.37
N PRO A 3 -54.13 14.72 -21.22
CA PRO A 3 -53.53 15.22 -19.98
C PRO A 3 -52.48 14.26 -19.38
N GLY A 4 -52.50 12.98 -19.77
CA GLY A 4 -51.65 11.93 -19.21
C GLY A 4 -50.19 11.94 -19.66
N GLY A 5 -49.84 12.66 -20.74
CA GLY A 5 -48.47 12.66 -21.27
C GLY A 5 -47.44 13.31 -20.33
N ARG A 6 -47.84 14.37 -19.62
CA ARG A 6 -46.96 15.08 -18.66
C ARG A 6 -46.68 14.24 -17.42
N TRP A 7 -47.69 13.54 -16.92
CA TRP A 7 -47.55 12.65 -15.77
C TRP A 7 -46.74 11.39 -16.09
N ALA A 8 -46.92 10.83 -17.28
CA ALA A 8 -46.09 9.72 -17.76
C ALA A 8 -44.61 10.12 -17.91
N MET A 9 -44.32 11.32 -18.44
CA MET A 9 -42.94 11.84 -18.53
C MET A 9 -42.32 12.11 -17.15
N LEU A 10 -43.08 12.65 -16.19
CA LEU A 10 -42.59 12.90 -14.82
C LEU A 10 -42.33 11.59 -14.07
N LEU A 11 -43.17 10.57 -14.23
CA LEU A 11 -42.95 9.25 -13.65
C LEU A 11 -41.70 8.58 -14.26
N ALA A 12 -41.54 8.62 -15.57
CA ALA A 12 -40.36 8.08 -16.26
C ALA A 12 -39.05 8.81 -15.89
N ALA A 13 -39.10 10.13 -15.74
CA ALA A 13 -37.95 10.91 -15.27
C ALA A 13 -37.61 10.58 -13.80
N SER A 14 -38.62 10.42 -12.95
CA SER A 14 -38.45 10.07 -11.53
C SER A 14 -37.82 8.68 -11.36
N THR A 15 -38.20 7.70 -12.21
CA THR A 15 -37.59 6.36 -12.21
C THR A 15 -36.14 6.33 -12.64
N LEU A 16 -35.63 7.36 -13.34
CA LEU A 16 -34.22 7.49 -13.68
C LEU A 16 -33.46 8.30 -12.62
N VAL A 17 -34.05 9.39 -12.12
CA VAL A 17 -33.39 10.31 -11.16
C VAL A 17 -33.26 9.71 -9.76
N ALA A 18 -34.26 8.98 -9.27
CA ALA A 18 -34.23 8.37 -7.94
C ALA A 18 -33.10 7.33 -7.77
N PRO A 19 -32.92 6.34 -8.68
CA PRO A 19 -31.80 5.41 -8.58
C PRO A 19 -30.45 6.09 -8.82
N LEU A 20 -30.35 7.09 -9.71
CA LEU A 20 -29.12 7.87 -9.88
C LEU A 20 -28.73 8.63 -8.60
N GLY A 21 -29.69 9.22 -7.90
CA GLY A 21 -29.46 9.87 -6.60
C GLY A 21 -28.98 8.88 -5.54
N GLY A 22 -29.60 7.70 -5.46
CA GLY A 22 -29.16 6.61 -4.58
C GLY A 22 -27.75 6.11 -4.90
N SER A 23 -27.45 5.86 -6.18
CA SER A 23 -26.13 5.43 -6.65
C SER A 23 -25.06 6.50 -6.42
N MET A 24 -25.36 7.79 -6.60
CA MET A 24 -24.43 8.88 -6.30
C MET A 24 -24.17 9.00 -4.79
N GLY A 25 -25.20 8.83 -3.95
CA GLY A 25 -25.04 8.78 -2.50
C GLY A 25 -24.14 7.63 -2.06
N ALA A 26 -24.41 6.42 -2.58
CA ALA A 26 -23.58 5.25 -2.32
C ALA A 26 -22.13 5.43 -2.82
N ALA A 27 -21.94 6.00 -4.02
CA ALA A 27 -20.60 6.28 -4.55
C ALA A 27 -19.84 7.29 -3.69
N ARG A 28 -20.50 8.37 -3.23
CA ARG A 28 -19.88 9.34 -2.31
C ARG A 28 -19.52 8.71 -0.97
N GLN A 29 -20.39 7.86 -0.43
CA GLN A 29 -20.13 7.15 0.82
C GLN A 29 -18.97 6.17 0.68
N ALA A 30 -18.91 5.41 -0.42
CA ALA A 30 -17.80 4.52 -0.72
C ALA A 30 -16.47 5.28 -0.87
N MET A 31 -16.50 6.46 -1.52
CA MET A 31 -15.32 7.33 -1.60
C MET A 31 -14.92 7.92 -0.24
N ALA A 32 -15.88 8.32 0.58
CA ALA A 32 -15.60 8.82 1.93
C ALA A 32 -15.03 7.75 2.87
N GLN A 33 -15.32 6.48 2.60
CA GLN A 33 -14.77 5.33 3.34
C GLN A 33 -13.47 4.78 2.72
N SER A 34 -13.05 5.31 1.56
CA SER A 34 -11.82 4.87 0.91
C SER A 34 -10.58 5.44 1.60
N VAL A 35 -9.49 4.67 1.56
CA VAL A 35 -8.18 5.12 2.04
C VAL A 35 -7.75 6.34 1.22
N PRO A 36 -7.45 7.49 1.86
CA PRO A 36 -7.14 8.74 1.17
C PRO A 36 -6.06 8.59 0.09
N ALA A 37 -6.18 9.36 -0.99
CA ALA A 37 -5.19 9.36 -2.08
C ALA A 37 -3.82 9.90 -1.62
N SER A 38 -3.77 10.65 -0.51
CA SER A 38 -2.55 11.16 0.09
C SER A 38 -1.85 10.17 1.02
N THR A 39 -2.45 9.01 1.31
CA THR A 39 -1.85 8.00 2.20
C THR A 39 -0.47 7.62 1.69
N TYR A 40 0.52 7.60 2.58
CA TYR A 40 1.94 7.36 2.30
C TYR A 40 2.67 8.42 1.47
N ARG A 41 2.03 9.54 1.12
CA ARG A 41 2.69 10.58 0.32
C ARG A 41 3.98 11.06 0.97
N ALA A 42 3.93 11.38 2.26
CA ALA A 42 5.07 11.92 2.98
C ALA A 42 6.19 10.86 3.14
N ALA A 43 5.83 9.61 3.44
CA ALA A 43 6.77 8.48 3.45
C ALA A 43 7.45 8.25 2.09
N ALA A 44 6.69 8.29 0.99
CA ALA A 44 7.21 8.14 -0.36
C ALA A 44 8.15 9.29 -0.76
N GLU A 45 7.76 10.54 -0.49
CA GLU A 45 8.59 11.73 -0.71
C GLU A 45 9.88 11.67 0.13
N TRP A 46 9.80 11.17 1.38
CA TRP A 46 10.97 10.97 2.23
C TRP A 46 11.94 9.96 1.61
N LEU A 47 11.45 8.81 1.13
CA LEU A 47 12.28 7.81 0.44
C LEU A 47 12.97 8.40 -0.79
N GLY A 48 12.24 9.15 -1.62
CA GLY A 48 12.79 9.76 -2.83
C GLY A 48 13.91 10.76 -2.55
N THR A 49 13.94 11.36 -1.36
CA THR A 49 14.94 12.35 -0.96
C THR A 49 16.07 11.78 -0.11
N HIS A 50 15.85 10.66 0.59
CA HIS A 50 16.79 10.10 1.58
C HIS A 50 17.34 8.71 1.21
N SER A 51 17.02 8.20 0.02
CA SER A 51 17.56 6.94 -0.48
C SER A 51 18.32 7.12 -1.81
N PRO A 52 19.32 6.27 -2.11
CA PRO A 52 19.94 6.24 -3.43
C PRO A 52 18.93 5.93 -4.55
N PRO A 53 19.10 6.50 -5.76
CA PRO A 53 18.28 6.14 -6.92
C PRO A 53 18.25 4.63 -7.17
N GLY A 54 17.06 4.11 -7.43
CA GLY A 54 16.85 2.69 -7.73
C GLY A 54 16.90 1.76 -6.50
N SER A 55 17.00 2.28 -5.28
CA SER A 55 16.97 1.42 -4.08
C SER A 55 15.67 0.63 -4.02
N MET A 56 15.78 -0.67 -3.72
CA MET A 56 14.65 -1.56 -3.53
C MET A 56 14.03 -1.35 -2.16
N VAL A 57 12.72 -1.11 -2.15
CA VAL A 57 11.89 -0.95 -0.96
C VAL A 57 11.08 -2.24 -0.76
N PHE A 58 11.31 -2.89 0.36
CA PHE A 58 10.46 -3.97 0.84
C PHE A 58 9.18 -3.36 1.40
N GLN A 59 8.03 -3.86 0.99
CA GLN A 59 6.73 -3.40 1.50
C GLN A 59 6.10 -4.54 2.28
N THR A 60 5.46 -4.23 3.42
CA THR A 60 4.70 -5.23 4.17
C THR A 60 3.34 -5.53 3.55
N ASP A 61 2.81 -4.64 2.70
CA ASP A 61 1.62 -4.88 1.91
C ASP A 61 1.84 -4.52 0.43
N TRP A 62 1.18 -5.25 -0.46
CA TRP A 62 1.25 -5.03 -1.90
C TRP A 62 0.31 -3.90 -2.35
N ASP A 63 -0.78 -3.65 -1.62
CA ASP A 63 -1.78 -2.64 -1.97
C ASP A 63 -1.32 -1.20 -1.68
N ASP A 64 -0.18 -1.05 -0.98
CA ASP A 64 0.56 0.19 -0.79
C ASP A 64 1.17 0.71 -2.11
N PHE A 65 1.54 -0.21 -3.02
CA PHE A 65 2.34 0.07 -4.22
C PHE A 65 1.81 1.23 -5.06
N PRO A 66 0.51 1.33 -5.42
CA PRO A 66 0.03 2.39 -6.31
C PRO A 66 0.29 3.79 -5.77
N ARG A 67 0.16 3.99 -4.45
CA ARG A 67 0.40 5.31 -3.83
C ARG A 67 1.89 5.60 -3.75
N LEU A 68 2.68 4.62 -3.34
CA LEU A 68 4.14 4.77 -3.27
C LEU A 68 4.74 5.09 -4.63
N PHE A 69 4.37 4.33 -5.68
CA PHE A 69 4.86 4.53 -7.03
C PHE A 69 4.38 5.86 -7.63
N PHE A 70 3.18 6.32 -7.28
CA PHE A 70 2.68 7.62 -7.74
C PHE A 70 3.52 8.79 -7.21
N TYR A 71 3.87 8.77 -5.91
CA TYR A 71 4.63 9.85 -5.28
C TYR A 71 6.16 9.70 -5.40
N ASN A 72 6.65 8.49 -5.65
CA ASN A 72 8.07 8.20 -5.71
C ASN A 72 8.39 7.12 -6.75
N GLN A 73 8.87 7.57 -7.92
CA GLN A 73 9.39 6.73 -9.00
C GLN A 73 10.93 6.63 -8.98
N HIS A 74 11.58 7.26 -8.01
CA HIS A 74 13.02 7.18 -7.80
C HIS A 74 13.43 5.82 -7.22
N ASN A 75 12.55 5.19 -6.44
CA ASN A 75 12.73 3.87 -5.84
C ASN A 75 12.08 2.74 -6.64
N ARG A 76 12.54 1.51 -6.37
CA ARG A 76 11.91 0.27 -6.84
C ARG A 76 11.15 -0.38 -5.70
N TYR A 77 10.07 -1.07 -6.05
CA TYR A 77 9.14 -1.67 -5.09
C TYR A 77 9.06 -3.18 -5.34
N LEU A 78 9.06 -3.95 -4.27
CA LEU A 78 9.19 -5.40 -4.34
C LEU A 78 7.97 -6.05 -5.01
N VAL A 79 6.76 -5.66 -4.59
CA VAL A 79 5.51 -6.20 -5.13
C VAL A 79 4.63 -5.04 -5.58
N GLY A 80 4.12 -5.13 -6.81
CA GLY A 80 3.12 -4.22 -7.34
C GLY A 80 2.02 -4.99 -8.08
N LEU A 81 0.81 -4.44 -8.07
CA LEU A 81 -0.43 -5.01 -8.63
C LEU A 81 -0.98 -6.25 -7.93
N ASP A 82 -0.24 -7.36 -7.91
CA ASP A 82 -0.72 -8.63 -7.36
C ASP A 82 0.47 -9.53 -6.93
N PRO A 83 0.53 -9.98 -5.67
CA PRO A 83 1.64 -10.82 -5.19
C PRO A 83 1.68 -12.22 -5.84
N THR A 84 0.62 -12.67 -6.49
CA THR A 84 0.62 -13.96 -7.22
C THR A 84 1.63 -14.00 -8.37
N PHE A 85 2.05 -12.86 -8.92
CA PHE A 85 3.16 -12.84 -9.89
C PHE A 85 4.48 -13.30 -9.25
N MET A 86 4.76 -12.87 -8.02
CA MET A 86 5.91 -13.34 -7.26
C MET A 86 5.76 -14.84 -6.95
N GLN A 87 4.59 -15.26 -6.49
CA GLN A 87 4.32 -16.67 -6.19
C GLN A 87 4.50 -17.57 -7.42
N ALA A 88 3.99 -17.15 -8.58
CA ALA A 88 4.14 -17.91 -9.82
C ALA A 88 5.60 -18.00 -10.29
N ALA A 89 6.39 -16.94 -10.07
CA ALA A 89 7.81 -16.91 -10.43
C ALA A 89 8.68 -17.71 -9.44
N ASN A 90 8.42 -17.56 -8.14
CA ASN A 90 9.14 -18.24 -7.06
C ASN A 90 8.25 -18.38 -5.81
N PRO A 91 7.59 -19.54 -5.61
CA PRO A 91 6.72 -19.77 -4.46
C PRO A 91 7.44 -19.66 -3.12
N ALA A 92 8.70 -20.11 -3.03
CA ALA A 92 9.46 -20.06 -1.79
C ALA A 92 9.77 -18.61 -1.37
N LEU A 93 10.11 -17.74 -2.34
CA LEU A 93 10.34 -16.32 -2.07
C LEU A 93 9.05 -15.60 -1.65
N TYR A 94 7.91 -16.00 -2.22
CA TYR A 94 6.60 -15.51 -1.78
C TYR A 94 6.27 -15.95 -0.35
N ASP A 95 6.46 -17.23 -0.03
CA ASP A 95 6.21 -17.76 1.32
C ASP A 95 7.12 -17.07 2.35
N GLU A 96 8.37 -16.79 1.99
CA GLU A 96 9.29 -16.01 2.81
C GLU A 96 8.84 -14.57 2.98
N TRP A 97 8.38 -13.90 1.91
CA TRP A 97 7.82 -12.55 2.00
C TRP A 97 6.65 -12.54 3.00
N VAL A 98 5.69 -13.46 2.85
CA VAL A 98 4.54 -13.59 3.77
C VAL A 98 4.98 -13.85 5.21
N ALA A 99 5.94 -14.75 5.43
CA ALA A 99 6.45 -15.05 6.77
C ALA A 99 7.08 -13.79 7.40
N LEU A 100 7.91 -13.09 6.64
CA LEU A 100 8.55 -11.85 7.09
C LEU A 100 7.51 -10.77 7.40
N THR A 101 6.51 -10.51 6.55
CA THR A 101 5.48 -9.49 6.84
C THR A 101 4.64 -9.81 8.08
N GLN A 102 4.57 -11.08 8.49
CA GLN A 102 3.95 -11.54 9.73
C GLN A 102 4.89 -11.51 10.95
N GLY A 103 6.11 -10.99 10.81
CA GLY A 103 7.10 -10.94 11.89
C GLY A 103 7.83 -12.27 12.15
N GLN A 104 7.74 -13.24 11.23
CA GLN A 104 8.33 -14.56 11.35
C GLN A 104 9.64 -14.68 10.56
N GLY A 105 10.48 -15.65 10.92
CA GLY A 105 11.76 -15.90 10.25
C GLY A 105 12.98 -15.54 11.09
N GLU A 106 14.13 -16.02 10.63
CA GLU A 106 15.44 -15.84 11.26
C GLU A 106 16.28 -14.80 10.50
N ASN A 107 17.21 -14.13 11.19
CA ASN A 107 18.09 -13.13 10.57
C ASN A 107 17.33 -12.09 9.72
N PHE A 108 16.28 -11.52 10.31
CA PHE A 108 15.22 -10.74 9.64
C PHE A 108 15.74 -9.68 8.66
N ALA A 109 16.63 -8.79 9.11
CA ALA A 109 17.26 -7.79 8.24
C ALA A 109 18.08 -8.40 7.10
N LYS A 110 18.80 -9.48 7.39
CA LYS A 110 19.66 -10.17 6.42
C LYS A 110 18.83 -10.88 5.35
N ALA A 111 17.70 -11.49 5.71
CA ALA A 111 16.79 -12.11 4.75
C ALA A 111 16.21 -11.05 3.79
N ILE A 112 15.69 -9.95 4.34
CA ILE A 112 15.17 -8.82 3.53
C ILE A 112 16.25 -8.26 2.60
N GLN A 113 17.49 -8.13 3.08
CA GLN A 113 18.59 -7.63 2.27
C GLN A 113 19.04 -8.62 1.18
N ASN A 114 19.26 -9.89 1.52
CA ASN A 114 19.89 -10.84 0.62
C ASN A 114 18.90 -11.44 -0.37
N ASP A 115 17.71 -11.80 0.09
CA ASP A 115 16.75 -12.56 -0.70
C ASP A 115 15.89 -11.63 -1.56
N PHE A 116 15.63 -10.41 -1.07
CA PHE A 116 14.83 -9.41 -1.78
C PHE A 116 15.65 -8.23 -2.33
N GLY A 117 16.93 -8.10 -1.94
CA GLY A 117 17.78 -6.98 -2.37
C GLY A 117 17.39 -5.63 -1.76
N ALA A 118 16.54 -5.62 -0.74
CA ALA A 118 15.98 -4.40 -0.17
C ALA A 118 16.85 -3.83 0.95
N THR A 119 17.04 -2.51 0.94
CA THR A 119 17.78 -1.78 1.99
C THR A 119 16.89 -0.83 2.77
N TYR A 120 15.68 -0.57 2.26
CA TYR A 120 14.62 0.16 2.94
C TYR A 120 13.39 -0.73 3.04
N ILE A 121 12.68 -0.59 4.16
CA ILE A 121 11.41 -1.25 4.39
C ILE A 121 10.36 -0.20 4.72
N LEU A 122 9.19 -0.32 4.10
CA LEU A 122 8.01 0.45 4.44
C LEU A 122 6.94 -0.47 5.01
N SER A 123 6.37 -0.07 6.14
CA SER A 123 5.27 -0.77 6.79
C SER A 123 4.21 0.23 7.21
N ASP A 124 2.95 -0.16 7.07
CA ASP A 124 1.84 0.50 7.75
C ASP A 124 1.86 0.19 9.26
N HIS A 125 0.91 0.76 10.01
CA HIS A 125 0.79 0.52 11.46
C HIS A 125 0.02 -0.76 11.82
N GLN A 126 -0.51 -1.50 10.85
CA GLN A 126 -1.29 -2.72 11.06
C GLN A 126 -0.40 -3.96 11.16
N HIS A 127 0.77 -3.96 10.53
CA HIS A 127 1.77 -5.03 10.60
C HIS A 127 2.56 -5.02 11.92
N ARG A 128 1.84 -5.12 13.05
CA ARG A 128 2.39 -4.90 14.40
C ARG A 128 3.52 -5.85 14.78
N ASP A 129 3.44 -7.11 14.38
CA ASP A 129 4.48 -8.09 14.71
C ASP A 129 5.74 -7.88 13.87
N PHE A 130 5.60 -7.49 12.60
CA PHE A 130 6.71 -6.99 11.79
C PHE A 130 7.36 -5.78 12.46
N LEU A 131 6.59 -4.74 12.78
CA LEU A 131 7.10 -3.51 13.39
C LEU A 131 7.83 -3.79 14.72
N ARG A 132 7.27 -4.66 15.56
CA ARG A 132 7.89 -5.06 16.83
C ARG A 132 9.22 -5.76 16.58
N ARG A 133 9.27 -6.67 15.61
CA ARG A 133 10.48 -7.41 15.26
C ARG A 133 11.56 -6.47 14.70
N ALA A 134 11.19 -5.62 13.75
CA ALA A 134 12.07 -4.63 13.13
C ALA A 134 12.66 -3.65 14.17
N ALA A 135 11.86 -3.18 15.12
CA ALA A 135 12.33 -2.28 16.17
C ALA A 135 13.34 -2.92 17.16
N HIS A 136 13.40 -4.25 17.24
CA HIS A 136 14.34 -4.98 18.10
C HIS A 136 15.51 -5.60 17.31
N ASP A 137 15.52 -5.48 15.98
CA ASP A 137 16.61 -5.96 15.15
C ASP A 137 17.74 -4.92 15.13
N PRO A 138 18.95 -5.24 15.63
CA PRO A 138 20.06 -4.28 15.69
C PRO A 138 20.55 -3.82 14.31
N GLN A 139 20.21 -4.53 13.23
CA GLN A 139 20.55 -4.14 11.87
C GLN A 139 19.49 -3.22 11.23
N MET A 140 18.34 -3.04 11.87
CA MET A 140 17.28 -2.15 11.38
C MET A 140 17.25 -0.87 12.20
N ARG A 141 17.23 0.27 11.51
CA ARG A 141 17.02 1.57 12.14
C ARG A 141 15.76 2.20 11.59
N GLU A 142 14.84 2.57 12.47
CA GLU A 142 13.72 3.44 12.10
C GLU A 142 14.28 4.81 11.69
N VAL A 143 13.93 5.24 10.48
CA VAL A 143 14.43 6.48 9.87
C VAL A 143 13.32 7.47 9.57
N TYR A 144 12.06 7.01 9.57
CA TYR A 144 10.88 7.85 9.36
C TYR A 144 9.65 7.21 10.00
N ARG A 145 8.74 8.05 10.49
CA ARG A 145 7.43 7.67 11.00
C ARG A 145 6.45 8.82 10.86
N ASP A 146 5.26 8.53 10.37
CA ASP A 146 4.09 9.42 10.41
C ASP A 146 2.83 8.64 10.80
N ASP A 147 1.65 9.24 10.57
CA ASP A 147 0.36 8.65 10.88
C ASP A 147 0.00 7.46 9.96
N ASP A 148 0.63 7.35 8.80
CA ASP A 148 0.33 6.32 7.79
C ASP A 148 1.34 5.17 7.83
N ALA A 149 2.64 5.46 7.99
CA ALA A 149 3.71 4.50 7.81
C ALA A 149 4.93 4.69 8.73
N VAL A 150 5.75 3.64 8.74
CA VAL A 150 7.07 3.57 9.35
C VAL A 150 8.06 3.10 8.28
N ILE A 151 9.25 3.72 8.26
CA ILE A 151 10.34 3.29 7.39
C ILE A 151 11.53 2.86 8.22
N PHE A 152 12.04 1.67 7.91
CA PHE A 152 13.30 1.16 8.43
C PHE A 152 14.35 1.17 7.31
N ALA A 153 15.58 1.52 7.66
CA ALA A 153 16.75 1.32 6.83
C ALA A 153 17.60 0.19 7.42
N ILE A 154 18.06 -0.73 6.57
CA ILE A 154 19.01 -1.77 6.95
C ILE A 154 20.40 -1.16 6.96
N GLN A 155 21.08 -1.28 8.10
CA GLN A 155 22.44 -0.83 8.30
C GLN A 155 23.40 -1.94 7.88
N ALA A 156 24.50 -1.58 7.23
CA ALA A 156 25.65 -2.46 7.16
C ALA A 156 26.19 -2.66 8.58
N LEU A 157 26.39 -3.90 9.01
CA LEU A 157 27.14 -4.16 10.24
C LEU A 157 28.58 -3.63 10.04
N PRO A 158 29.16 -2.97 11.04
CA PRO A 158 30.56 -2.56 11.00
C PRO A 158 31.52 -3.76 10.87
#